data_AF-A0A9J7JPY9-F1
#
_entry.id   AF-A0A9J7JPY9-F1
#
_cell.length_a   1.000
_cell.length_b   1.000
_cell.length_c   1.000
_cell.angle_alpha   90.00
_cell.angle_beta   90.00
_cell.angle_gamma   90.00
#
_symmetry.space_group_name_H-M   'P 1'
#
loop_
_entity.id
_entity.type
_entity.pdbx_description
1 polymer ?
#
loop_
_entity_poly.entity_id
_entity_poly.type
_entity_poly.pdbx_seq_one_letter_code
_entity_poly.pdbx_strand_id
1 'polypeptide(L)'
;MSVQVFRRKKTATAVAHCNRGNALIKGNRRPLAQICAIRQSISKALVAYYQEYVDEASKKEIKDILIQYDPTLLVADPRRFEPKRFGGPGAGARYQKSY
;
A
#
# COMPACT_ATOMS: atom_id res chain seq x y z
N MET A 1 22.29 1.81 8.89
CA MET A 1 20.93 1.33 9.16
C MET A 1 19.95 2.17 8.37
N SER A 2 19.56 1.66 7.20
CA SER A 2 18.65 2.35 6.28
C SER A 2 17.82 1.30 5.55
N VAL A 3 16.49 1.37 5.67
CA VAL A 3 15.57 0.50 4.95
C VAL A 3 14.78 1.31 3.94
N GLN A 4 14.70 0.82 2.70
CA GLN A 4 13.85 1.40 1.67
C GLN A 4 12.71 0.44 1.34
N VAL A 5 11.47 0.93 1.41
CA VAL A 5 10.28 0.15 1.05
C VAL A 5 9.48 0.84 -0.05
N PHE A 6 9.20 0.08 -1.11
CA PHE A 6 8.36 0.50 -2.22
C PHE A 6 6.94 -0.07 -2.09
N ARG A 7 5.93 0.77 -2.32
CA ARG A 7 4.54 0.31 -2.48
C ARG A 7 3.80 0.95 -3.63
N ARG A 8 2.85 0.17 -4.16
CA ARG A 8 1.93 0.58 -5.22
C ARG A 8 0.50 0.20 -4.88
N LYS A 9 -0.41 1.17 -4.78
CA LYS A 9 -1.86 1.00 -4.64
C LYS A 9 -2.52 1.49 -5.93
N LYS A 10 -3.15 0.59 -6.68
CA LYS A 10 -3.64 0.88 -8.05
C LYS A 10 -2.51 1.47 -8.92
N THR A 11 -2.63 2.73 -9.33
CA THR A 11 -1.63 3.48 -10.10
C THR A 11 -0.69 4.31 -9.21
N ALA A 12 -1.05 4.54 -7.94
CA ALA A 12 -0.27 5.38 -7.04
C ALA A 12 0.93 4.61 -6.46
N THR A 13 2.12 5.21 -6.56
CA THR A 13 3.36 4.70 -5.98
C THR A 13 3.78 5.55 -4.77
N ALA A 14 4.38 4.90 -3.78
CA ALA A 14 4.94 5.52 -2.59
C ALA A 14 6.26 4.82 -2.22
N VAL A 15 7.27 5.61 -1.90
CA VAL A 15 8.57 5.14 -1.42
C VAL A 15 8.79 5.71 -0.03
N ALA A 16 9.14 4.84 0.93
CA ALA A 16 9.52 5.22 2.28
C ALA A 16 10.98 4.84 2.53
N HIS A 17 11.76 5.79 3.05
CA HIS A 17 13.12 5.58 3.53
C HIS A 17 13.15 5.74 5.05
N CYS A 18 13.58 4.70 5.76
CA CYS A 18 13.73 4.69 7.21
C CYS A 18 15.21 4.62 7.58
N ASN A 19 15.76 5.73 8.09
CA ASN A 19 17.13 5.80 8.59
C ASN A 19 17.09 6.11 10.09
N ARG A 20 18.15 5.76 10.85
CA ARG A 20 18.29 6.27 12.22
C ARG A 20 18.31 7.80 12.19
N GLY A 21 17.36 8.43 12.87
CA GLY A 21 17.25 9.89 13.00
C GLY A 21 16.25 10.56 12.03
N ASN A 22 16.17 10.14 10.77
CA ASN A 22 15.29 10.78 9.78
C ASN A 22 14.45 9.75 8.99
N ALA A 23 13.14 10.00 8.89
CA ALA A 23 12.22 9.30 7.99
C ALA A 23 11.77 10.27 6.88
N LEU A 24 12.18 10.01 5.63
CA LEU A 24 11.81 10.85 4.47
C LEU A 24 10.74 10.14 3.63
N ILE A 25 9.64 10.84 3.38
CA ILE A 25 8.54 10.35 2.53
C ILE A 25 8.41 11.29 1.34
N LYS A 26 8.59 10.75 0.12
CA LYS A 26 8.41 11.52 -1.11
C LYS A 26 7.12 11.13 -1.79
N GLY A 27 6.16 12.06 -1.85
CA GLY A 27 4.88 11.88 -2.53
C GLY A 27 4.40 13.18 -3.16
N ASN A 28 3.91 13.11 -4.41
CA ASN A 28 3.28 14.24 -5.10
C ASN A 28 1.76 14.32 -4.76
N ARG A 29 1.07 15.46 -4.96
CA ARG A 29 -0.36 15.70 -4.59
C ARG A 29 -1.35 14.74 -5.31
N ARG A 30 -2.64 14.62 -4.94
CA ARG A 30 -3.31 14.01 -3.75
C ARG A 30 -4.60 13.26 -4.20
N PRO A 31 -4.55 12.05 -4.78
CA PRO A 31 -5.68 11.11 -4.83
C PRO A 31 -5.68 10.17 -3.61
N LEU A 32 -6.86 9.71 -3.17
CA LEU A 32 -7.05 8.78 -2.04
C LEU A 32 -6.13 7.53 -2.13
N ALA A 33 -5.91 7.01 -3.34
CA ALA A 33 -5.05 5.85 -3.56
C ALA A 33 -3.60 6.07 -3.10
N GLN A 34 -3.10 7.31 -3.16
CA GLN A 34 -1.74 7.65 -2.76
C GLN A 34 -1.58 7.76 -1.25
N ILE A 35 -2.60 8.25 -0.54
CA ILE A 35 -2.64 8.24 0.93
C ILE A 35 -2.58 6.80 1.45
N CYS A 36 -3.35 5.90 0.86
CA CYS A 36 -3.29 4.47 1.17
C CYS A 36 -1.90 3.87 0.88
N ALA A 37 -1.25 4.27 -0.23
CA ALA A 37 0.09 3.81 -0.56
C ALA A 37 1.14 4.29 0.47
N ILE A 38 1.04 5.54 0.94
CA ILE A 38 1.93 6.13 1.95
C ILE A 38 1.74 5.45 3.31
N ARG A 39 0.49 5.26 3.77
CA ARG A 39 0.19 4.54 5.02
C ARG A 39 0.79 3.14 5.02
N GLN A 40 0.68 2.42 3.90
CA GLN A 40 1.26 1.09 3.74
C GLN A 40 2.79 1.11 3.68
N SER A 41 3.41 2.09 3.02
CA SER A 41 4.87 2.17 2.93
C SER A 41 5.50 2.46 4.29
N ILE A 42 4.91 3.34 5.11
CA ILE A 42 5.41 3.64 6.45
C ILE A 42 5.33 2.40 7.35
N SER A 43 4.16 1.78 7.41
CA SER A 43 3.91 0.61 8.28
C SER A 43 4.86 -0.55 7.94
N LYS A 44 5.10 -0.79 6.65
CA LYS A 44 6.03 -1.83 6.19
C LYS A 44 7.49 -1.48 6.45
N ALA A 45 7.86 -0.21 6.30
CA ALA A 45 9.23 0.23 6.54
C ALA A 45 9.60 0.14 8.02
N LEU A 46 8.66 0.39 8.93
CA LEU A 46 8.86 0.12 10.35
C LEU A 46 9.08 -1.36 10.63
N VAL A 47 8.17 -2.23 10.20
CA VAL A 47 8.31 -3.69 10.42
C VAL A 47 9.62 -4.23 9.83
N ALA A 48 10.01 -3.77 8.63
CA ALA A 48 11.25 -4.16 7.99
C ALA A 48 12.49 -3.63 8.72
N TYR A 49 12.45 -2.42 9.27
CA TYR A 49 13.53 -1.86 10.08
C TYR A 49 13.77 -2.68 11.35
N TYR A 50 12.70 -3.04 12.08
CA TYR A 50 12.82 -3.86 13.29
C TYR A 50 13.29 -5.28 12.98
N GLN A 51 12.89 -5.84 11.83
CA GLN A 51 13.34 -7.15 11.37
C GLN A 51 14.85 -7.21 11.10
N GLU A 52 15.45 -6.15 10.54
CA GLU A 52 16.86 -6.14 10.16
C GLU A 52 17.79 -5.69 11.31
N TYR A 53 17.30 -4.84 12.22
CA TYR A 53 18.17 -4.04 13.08
C TYR A 53 17.89 -4.11 14.59
N VAL A 54 16.80 -4.73 15.03
CA VAL A 54 16.45 -4.79 16.45
C VAL A 54 16.34 -6.26 16.89
N ASP A 55 15.16 -6.86 16.79
CA ASP A 55 14.91 -8.25 17.16
C ASP A 55 13.53 -8.72 16.66
N GLU A 56 13.35 -10.03 16.56
CA GLU A 56 12.14 -10.63 16.00
C GLU A 56 10.94 -10.55 16.96
N ALA A 57 11.16 -10.41 18.27
CA ALA A 57 10.09 -10.27 19.27
C ALA A 57 9.44 -8.89 19.17
N SER A 58 10.23 -7.82 19.20
CA SER A 58 9.78 -6.43 19.00
C SER A 58 9.04 -6.26 17.67
N LYS A 59 9.55 -6.87 16.60
CA LYS A 59 8.88 -6.87 15.29
C LYS A 59 7.49 -7.51 15.36
N LYS A 60 7.35 -8.65 16.06
CA LYS A 60 6.07 -9.36 16.18
C LYS A 60 5.05 -8.51 16.94
N GLU A 61 5.45 -7.89 18.04
CA GLU A 61 4.58 -6.99 18.81
C GLU A 61 4.06 -5.82 17.96
N ILE A 62 4.95 -5.13 17.25
CA ILE A 62 4.57 -4.02 16.36
C ILE A 62 3.65 -4.50 15.23
N LYS A 63 3.95 -5.66 14.65
CA LYS A 63 3.14 -6.25 13.59
C LYS A 63 1.73 -6.59 14.09
N ASP A 64 1.61 -7.16 15.28
CA ASP A 64 0.32 -7.55 15.87
C ASP A 64 -0.53 -6.31 16.19
N ILE A 65 0.07 -5.25 16.74
CA ILE A 65 -0.60 -3.96 16.97
C ILE A 65 -1.11 -3.36 15.64
N LEU A 66 -0.30 -3.37 14.59
CA LEU A 66 -0.69 -2.84 13.28
C LEU A 66 -1.82 -3.64 12.64
N ILE A 67 -1.80 -4.97 12.76
CA ILE A 67 -2.85 -5.86 12.24
C ILE A 67 -4.16 -5.66 13.01
N GLN A 68 -4.07 -5.54 14.34
CA GLN A 68 -5.23 -5.32 15.19
C GLN A 68 -5.93 -3.99 14.88
N TYR A 69 -5.15 -2.94 14.57
CA TYR A 69 -5.70 -1.66 14.17
C TYR A 69 -6.33 -1.71 12.78
N ASP A 70 -5.57 -2.13 11.76
CA ASP A 70 -6.03 -2.21 10.38
C ASP A 70 -5.12 -3.14 9.55
N PRO A 71 -5.61 -4.32 9.11
CA PRO A 71 -4.81 -5.28 8.35
C PRO A 71 -4.35 -4.73 6.99
N THR A 72 -5.04 -3.71 6.45
CA THR A 72 -4.69 -3.11 5.15
C THR A 72 -3.42 -2.24 5.21
N LEU A 73 -2.88 -1.96 6.39
CA LEU A 73 -1.59 -1.29 6.56
C LEU A 73 -0.41 -2.18 6.13
N LEU A 74 -0.51 -3.48 6.40
CA LEU A 74 0.54 -4.45 6.06
C LEU A 74 0.20 -5.27 4.82
N VAL A 75 -1.08 -5.53 4.53
CA VAL A 75 -1.48 -6.28 3.34
C VAL A 75 -2.01 -5.32 2.29
N ALA A 76 -1.48 -5.43 1.07
CA ALA A 76 -2.00 -4.64 -0.05
C ALA A 76 -3.30 -5.25 -0.56
N ASP A 77 -4.27 -4.41 -0.91
CA ASP A 77 -5.50 -4.86 -1.56
C ASP A 77 -5.18 -5.37 -2.98
N PRO A 78 -5.50 -6.64 -3.32
CA PRO A 78 -5.20 -7.21 -4.62
C PRO A 78 -6.11 -6.68 -5.73
N ARG A 79 -7.23 -6.00 -5.41
CA ARG A 79 -8.24 -5.58 -6.40
C ARG A 79 -7.64 -4.65 -7.46
N ARG A 80 -7.89 -4.99 -8.73
CA ARG A 80 -7.49 -4.23 -9.92
C ARG A 80 -8.71 -3.87 -10.75
N PHE A 81 -8.59 -2.83 -11.57
CA PHE A 81 -9.64 -2.49 -12.51
C PHE A 81 -9.73 -3.57 -13.58
N GLU A 82 -10.93 -4.11 -13.77
CA GLU A 82 -11.17 -5.08 -14.83
C GLU A 82 -11.13 -4.38 -16.20
N PRO A 83 -10.57 -5.04 -17.23
CA PRO A 83 -10.55 -4.49 -18.58
C PRO A 83 -11.97 -4.35 -19.13
N LYS A 84 -12.19 -3.30 -19.93
CA LYS A 84 -13.47 -3.09 -20.63
C LYS A 84 -13.74 -4.22 -21.63
N ARG A 85 -14.98 -4.71 -21.65
CA ARG A 85 -15.44 -5.70 -22.64
C ARG A 85 -16.17 -5.01 -23.79
N PHE A 86 -16.14 -5.60 -24.99
CA PHE A 86 -16.90 -5.10 -26.13
C PHE A 86 -18.41 -5.19 -25.89
N GLY A 87 -19.19 -4.34 -26.57
CA GLY A 87 -20.65 -4.37 -26.48
C GLY A 87 -21.24 -3.64 -25.28
N GLY A 88 -20.48 -2.77 -24.62
CA GLY A 88 -20.98 -1.86 -23.59
C GLY A 88 -19.94 -0.86 -23.09
N PRO A 89 -20.31 0.02 -22.14
CA PRO A 89 -19.41 1.07 -21.66
C PRO A 89 -18.35 0.57 -20.67
N GLY A 90 -18.53 -0.58 -20.02
CA GLY A 90 -17.66 -1.07 -18.94
C GLY A 90 -17.34 -2.56 -19.01
N ALA A 91 -16.66 -3.08 -17.99
CA ALA A 91 -16.31 -4.50 -17.91
C ALA A 91 -17.55 -5.41 -17.81
N GLY A 92 -18.56 -5.01 -17.02
CA GLY A 92 -19.80 -5.76 -16.80
C GLY A 92 -21.07 -5.19 -17.46
N ALA A 93 -21.02 -3.94 -17.95
CA ALA A 93 -22.18 -3.29 -18.56
C ALA A 93 -22.29 -3.63 -20.05
N ARG A 94 -23.51 -3.85 -20.55
CA ARG A 94 -23.81 -4.02 -21.98
C ARG A 94 -24.72 -2.90 -22.49
N TYR A 95 -24.63 -2.57 -23.77
CA TYR A 95 -25.58 -1.66 -24.41
C TYR A 95 -26.97 -2.30 -24.46
N GLN A 96 -27.99 -1.47 -24.24
CA GLN A 96 -29.40 -1.88 -24.32
C GLN A 96 -29.70 -2.39 -25.73
N LYS A 97 -30.40 -3.52 -25.85
CA LYS A 97 -30.89 -3.99 -27.15
C LYS A 97 -32.17 -3.26 -27.53
N SER A 98 -32.26 -2.80 -28.77
CA SER A 98 -33.52 -2.46 -29.45
C SER A 98 -34.05 -3.72 -30.13
N TYR A 99 -35.31 -4.05 -29.90
CA TYR A 99 -36.02 -5.10 -30.61
C TYR A 99 -36.73 -4.52 -31.83
#